data_AF-A0AAV5F301-F1
#
_entry.id   AF-A0AAV5F301-F1
#
_cell.length_a   1.000
_cell.length_b   1.000
_cell.length_c   1.000
_cell.angle_alpha   90.00
_cell.angle_beta   90.00
_cell.angle_gamma   90.00
#
_symmetry.space_group_name_H-M   'P 1'
#
loop_
_entity.id
_entity.type
_entity.pdbx_description
1 polymer ?
#
loop_
_entity_poly.entity_id
_entity_poly.type
_entity_poly.pdbx_seq_one_letter_code
_entity_poly.pdbx_strand_id
1 'polypeptide(L)'
;MAAADEDDIHDLSSEDEDYSYEDDVSDNDTTLPGSISGRRGQYSKRKSRNVDLIPLMEGEGRSLRVLGFNQAQRAVFLQTLNRYGFQNYDWKEYLPRLKVKSVEEIQRYAQLVMAHLVDETDDAEHFSDGVPREGLRTDETLLRIANITLIEEKLAAMEQGIITKLFPNYLLQEFQSLSSGKIWKAEHDLLLLKGITKHGYARWQYISDDRENGLFEAARLEQNLPSVNELIGSQANNVANGNLEGTQEGQVNATSLAQYKDIQKKIVEFIRKRFHLLERCLNLEYAVIKTNTPVPDDLADPSVPARPVPQFSDVSELSRELPNLEPICK
;
A
#
# COMPACT_ATOMS: atom_id res chain seq x y z
N MET A 1 10.83 -37.77 23.43
CA MET A 1 12.03 -36.91 23.22
C MET A 1 12.12 -36.62 21.74
N ALA A 2 12.19 -35.33 21.42
CA ALA A 2 12.46 -34.65 20.14
C ALA A 2 11.32 -33.67 19.84
N ALA A 3 11.40 -32.51 20.51
CA ALA A 3 10.78 -31.28 20.06
C ALA A 3 11.52 -30.86 18.78
N ALA A 4 10.77 -30.54 17.72
CA ALA A 4 11.31 -29.96 16.51
C ALA A 4 11.06 -28.46 16.57
N ASP A 5 12.13 -27.71 16.33
CA ASP A 5 12.27 -26.28 16.47
C ASP A 5 11.29 -25.52 15.56
N GLU A 6 10.40 -24.74 16.17
CA GLU A 6 9.70 -23.62 15.53
C GLU A 6 10.42 -22.34 15.95
N ASP A 7 11.54 -22.02 15.34
CA ASP A 7 12.19 -20.72 15.49
C ASP A 7 12.97 -20.39 14.20
N ASP A 8 12.30 -19.71 13.26
CA ASP A 8 12.95 -18.72 12.39
C ASP A 8 11.86 -17.85 11.71
N ILE A 9 11.21 -17.01 12.52
CA ILE A 9 10.42 -15.90 11.99
C ILE A 9 11.39 -14.75 11.79
N HIS A 10 11.90 -14.61 10.56
CA HIS A 10 12.64 -13.42 10.16
C HIS A 10 11.74 -12.19 10.31
N ASP A 11 12.13 -11.35 11.26
CA ASP A 11 11.63 -10.02 11.53
C ASP A 11 11.91 -9.09 10.33
N LEU A 12 11.08 -9.20 9.29
CA LEU A 12 10.95 -8.18 8.25
C LEU A 12 9.89 -7.16 8.69
N SER A 13 10.10 -6.56 9.86
CA SER A 13 9.34 -5.42 10.33
C SER A 13 9.76 -4.18 9.55
N SER A 14 9.08 -3.90 8.43
CA SER A 14 9.07 -2.53 7.91
C SER A 14 8.34 -1.66 8.93
N GLU A 15 9.03 -0.67 9.49
CA GLU A 15 8.47 0.31 10.41
C GLU A 15 7.19 0.92 9.79
N ASP A 16 6.03 0.48 10.28
CA ASP A 16 4.69 0.90 9.87
C ASP A 16 4.43 2.30 10.44
N GLU A 17 5.12 3.30 9.91
CA GLU A 17 4.95 4.68 10.35
C GLU A 17 3.72 5.28 9.67
N ASP A 18 2.67 5.43 10.48
CA ASP A 18 1.43 6.12 10.16
C ASP A 18 1.70 7.64 10.06
N TYR A 19 2.43 8.04 9.01
CA TYR A 19 2.83 9.42 8.78
C TYR A 19 1.68 10.24 8.20
N SER A 20 1.03 11.01 9.07
CA SER A 20 0.15 12.11 8.72
C SER A 20 0.98 13.29 8.18
N TYR A 21 1.44 13.21 6.93
CA TYR A 21 2.04 14.35 6.23
C TYR A 21 0.93 15.23 5.63
N GLU A 22 0.28 16.02 6.48
CA GLU A 22 -0.51 17.18 6.07
C GLU A 22 0.41 18.41 6.09
N ASP A 23 1.47 18.40 5.26
CA ASP A 23 2.19 19.62 4.95
C ASP A 23 1.70 20.11 3.60
N ASP A 24 1.30 21.36 3.56
CA ASP A 24 0.88 22.06 2.36
C ASP A 24 2.07 21.99 1.39
N VAL A 25 2.02 21.14 0.35
CA VAL A 25 3.01 21.07 -0.74
C VAL A 25 3.03 22.36 -1.61
N SER A 26 2.55 23.46 -1.03
CA SER A 26 2.51 24.81 -1.55
C SER A 26 3.93 25.36 -1.68
N ASP A 27 4.29 25.60 -2.94
CA ASP A 27 5.49 26.29 -3.39
C ASP A 27 5.54 27.73 -2.85
N ASN A 28 6.09 27.91 -1.64
CA ASN A 28 6.47 29.23 -1.17
C ASN A 28 7.98 29.30 -1.00
N ASP A 29 8.64 29.62 -2.12
CA ASP A 29 10.08 29.81 -2.17
C ASP A 29 10.51 30.90 -1.17
N THR A 30 11.37 30.51 -0.23
CA THR A 30 11.98 31.41 0.74
C THR A 30 13.01 32.27 0.01
N THR A 31 12.72 33.56 -0.10
CA THR A 31 13.62 34.56 -0.70
C THR A 31 14.93 34.63 0.08
N LEU A 32 16.05 34.22 -0.53
CA LEU A 32 17.39 34.64 -0.11
C LEU A 32 17.69 36.05 -0.66
N PRO A 33 18.24 36.98 0.15
CA PRO A 33 18.50 38.34 -0.29
C PRO A 33 19.88 38.41 -0.96
N GLY A 34 19.90 38.46 -2.29
CA GLY A 34 21.16 38.61 -3.02
C GLY A 34 20.99 38.86 -4.52
N SER A 35 21.13 40.13 -4.89
CA SER A 35 21.56 40.59 -6.23
C SER A 35 20.54 40.69 -7.38
N ILE A 36 20.29 41.97 -7.74
CA ILE A 36 20.17 42.57 -9.08
C ILE A 36 19.11 42.05 -10.07
N SER A 37 17.99 42.79 -10.09
CA SER A 37 17.28 43.33 -11.27
C SER A 37 17.30 42.49 -12.56
N GLY A 38 16.21 41.75 -12.80
CA GLY A 38 15.97 41.12 -14.10
C GLY A 38 14.62 40.40 -14.18
N ARG A 39 13.56 41.14 -14.49
CA ARG A 39 12.23 40.67 -14.95
C ARG A 39 11.45 39.76 -14.00
N ARG A 40 10.49 40.38 -13.30
CA ARG A 40 9.29 39.72 -12.75
C ARG A 40 8.64 38.81 -13.81
N GLY A 41 8.73 37.50 -13.62
CA GLY A 41 7.87 36.53 -14.29
C GLY A 41 6.57 36.37 -13.50
N GLN A 42 5.58 37.20 -13.82
CA GLN A 42 4.21 36.99 -13.37
C GLN A 42 3.76 35.58 -13.76
N TYR A 43 3.19 34.85 -12.80
CA TYR A 43 2.19 33.80 -12.97
C TYR A 43 1.67 33.68 -14.41
N SER A 44 2.31 32.85 -15.23
CA SER A 44 1.81 32.55 -16.57
C SER A 44 0.70 31.51 -16.45
N LYS A 45 -0.52 32.01 -16.34
CA LYS A 45 -1.75 31.28 -16.67
C LYS A 45 -1.53 30.45 -17.95
N ARG A 46 -1.86 29.16 -17.88
CA ARG A 46 -2.34 28.34 -19.01
C ARG A 46 -1.60 28.52 -20.34
N LYS A 47 -0.37 28.02 -20.42
CA LYS A 47 0.06 27.29 -21.62
C LYS A 47 0.38 25.89 -21.14
N SER A 48 -0.18 24.87 -21.80
CA SER A 48 0.36 23.51 -21.72
C SER A 48 1.87 23.65 -21.88
N ARG A 49 2.62 23.49 -20.78
CA ARG A 49 4.06 23.25 -20.90
C ARG A 49 4.10 21.93 -21.64
N ASN A 50 4.65 21.94 -22.84
CA ASN A 50 4.87 20.70 -23.55
C ASN A 50 5.69 19.81 -22.59
N VAL A 51 5.06 18.75 -22.07
CA VAL A 51 5.65 17.88 -21.05
C VAL A 51 6.95 17.24 -21.55
N ASP A 52 7.13 17.14 -22.86
CA ASP A 52 8.35 16.66 -23.50
C ASP A 52 9.53 17.63 -23.40
N LEU A 53 9.27 18.91 -23.12
CA LEU A 53 10.32 19.93 -22.95
C LEU A 53 10.79 20.06 -21.49
N ILE A 54 10.15 19.36 -20.54
CA ILE A 54 10.56 19.39 -19.14
C ILE A 54 11.87 18.58 -19.03
N PRO A 55 12.98 19.19 -18.55
CA PRO A 55 14.25 18.49 -18.40
C PRO A 55 14.13 17.35 -17.38
N LEU A 56 14.94 16.31 -17.55
CA LEU A 56 15.01 15.19 -16.60
C LEU A 56 15.34 15.70 -15.19
N MET A 57 16.36 16.55 -15.06
CA MET A 57 16.78 17.16 -13.80
C MET A 57 17.06 18.66 -13.99
N GLU A 58 16.69 19.46 -13.01
CA GLU A 58 17.04 20.88 -12.90
C GLU A 58 17.36 21.23 -11.43
N GLY A 59 18.33 22.10 -11.20
CA GLY A 59 18.78 22.45 -9.84
C GLY A 59 19.63 21.36 -9.17
N GLU A 60 20.03 21.61 -7.92
CA GLU A 60 20.92 20.73 -7.14
C GLU A 60 20.51 20.72 -5.66
N GLY A 61 20.83 19.64 -4.95
CA GLY A 61 20.53 19.51 -3.52
C GLY A 61 19.05 19.77 -3.22
N ARG A 62 18.76 20.77 -2.36
CA ARG A 62 17.38 21.11 -1.96
C ARG A 62 16.54 21.74 -3.07
N SER A 63 17.16 22.29 -4.12
CA SER A 63 16.44 22.85 -5.27
C SER A 63 16.30 21.85 -6.42
N LEU A 64 16.78 20.61 -6.26
CA LEU A 64 16.67 19.57 -7.28
C LEU A 64 15.21 19.26 -7.60
N ARG A 65 14.87 19.37 -8.88
CA ARG A 65 13.60 18.92 -9.43
C ARG A 65 13.86 17.86 -10.50
N VAL A 66 13.06 16.78 -10.47
CA VAL A 66 13.13 15.69 -11.44
C VAL A 66 11.85 15.71 -12.24
N LEU A 67 11.92 15.95 -13.55
CA LEU A 67 10.74 16.23 -14.39
C LEU A 67 9.81 17.30 -13.77
N GLY A 68 10.41 18.30 -13.13
CA GLY A 68 9.69 19.38 -12.43
C GLY A 68 9.09 19.00 -11.07
N PHE A 69 9.25 17.77 -10.59
CA PHE A 69 8.84 17.34 -9.24
C PHE A 69 9.91 17.72 -8.23
N ASN A 70 9.56 18.50 -7.21
CA ASN A 70 10.45 18.77 -6.08
C ASN A 70 10.52 17.55 -5.12
N GLN A 71 11.44 17.59 -4.15
CA GLN A 71 11.67 16.47 -3.23
C GLN A 71 10.39 16.01 -2.50
N ALA A 72 9.57 16.95 -1.99
CA ALA A 72 8.32 16.63 -1.31
C ALA A 72 7.31 15.93 -2.24
N GLN A 73 7.18 16.40 -3.48
CA GLN A 73 6.31 15.79 -4.48
C GLN A 73 6.79 14.39 -4.89
N ARG A 74 8.11 14.18 -5.01
CA ARG A 74 8.68 12.85 -5.27
C ARG A 74 8.40 11.88 -4.12
N ALA A 75 8.57 12.33 -2.88
CA ALA A 75 8.22 11.54 -1.69
C ALA A 75 6.72 11.19 -1.64
N VAL A 76 5.83 12.15 -1.91
CA VAL A 76 4.37 11.92 -1.99
C VAL A 76 4.02 10.94 -3.12
N PHE A 77 4.69 11.02 -4.27
CA PHE A 77 4.49 10.08 -5.37
C PHE A 77 4.88 8.66 -4.94
N LEU A 78 6.08 8.47 -4.37
CA LEU A 78 6.55 7.16 -3.91
C LEU A 78 5.69 6.61 -2.77
N GLN A 79 5.23 7.47 -1.86
CA GLN A 79 4.29 7.08 -0.82
C GLN A 79 2.97 6.60 -1.44
N THR A 80 2.42 7.33 -2.41
CA THR A 80 1.17 6.95 -3.09
C THR A 80 1.33 5.63 -3.85
N LEU A 81 2.45 5.45 -4.55
CA LEU A 81 2.82 4.20 -5.23
C LEU A 81 2.87 3.02 -4.26
N ASN A 82 3.53 3.19 -3.11
CA ASN A 82 3.61 2.16 -2.08
C ASN A 82 2.26 1.91 -1.38
N ARG A 83 1.24 2.74 -1.56
CA ARG A 83 -0.09 2.50 -0.96
C ARG A 83 -1.10 1.94 -1.96
N TYR A 84 -1.01 2.32 -3.24
CA TYR A 84 -2.05 2.03 -4.24
C TYR A 84 -1.53 1.43 -5.55
N GLY A 85 -0.22 1.22 -5.69
CA GLY A 85 0.38 0.85 -6.98
C GLY A 85 0.11 1.93 -8.04
N PHE A 86 0.14 1.55 -9.32
CA PHE A 86 -0.08 2.47 -10.45
C PHE A 86 -1.56 2.70 -10.80
N GLN A 87 -2.50 2.09 -10.07
CA GLN A 87 -3.96 2.29 -10.22
C GLN A 87 -4.50 2.15 -11.65
N ASN A 88 -4.03 1.16 -12.41
CA ASN A 88 -4.39 0.99 -13.83
C ASN A 88 -4.22 2.29 -14.66
N TYR A 89 -3.29 3.16 -14.24
CA TYR A 89 -2.97 4.44 -14.86
C TYR A 89 -4.11 5.46 -14.87
N ASP A 90 -5.08 5.35 -13.97
CA ASP A 90 -6.16 6.35 -13.81
C ASP A 90 -5.76 7.53 -12.88
N TRP A 91 -4.69 7.36 -12.12
CA TRP A 91 -4.08 8.35 -11.22
C TRP A 91 -5.03 8.92 -10.15
N LYS A 92 -6.09 8.18 -9.80
CA LYS A 92 -7.17 8.65 -8.92
C LYS A 92 -6.68 9.11 -7.54
N GLU A 93 -5.74 8.40 -6.93
CA GLU A 93 -5.16 8.75 -5.62
C GLU A 93 -3.96 9.70 -5.74
N TYR A 94 -3.35 9.80 -6.92
CA TYR A 94 -2.22 10.71 -7.15
C TYR A 94 -2.68 12.17 -7.31
N LEU A 95 -3.74 12.40 -8.07
CA LEU A 95 -4.21 13.75 -8.42
C LEU A 95 -4.57 14.62 -7.19
N PRO A 96 -5.29 14.13 -6.16
CA PRO A 96 -5.60 14.94 -4.98
C PRO A 96 -4.37 15.29 -4.14
N ARG A 97 -3.31 14.49 -4.22
CA ARG A 97 -2.06 14.62 -3.45
C ARG A 97 -1.01 15.47 -4.17
N LEU A 98 -1.06 15.49 -5.51
CA LEU A 98 -0.16 16.25 -6.37
C LEU A 98 -0.92 17.37 -7.09
N LYS A 99 -1.66 18.20 -6.34
CA LYS A 99 -2.65 19.19 -6.85
C LYS A 99 -2.13 20.14 -7.94
N VAL A 100 -0.83 20.40 -7.98
CA VAL A 100 -0.18 21.30 -8.95
C VAL A 100 0.33 20.58 -10.21
N LYS A 101 0.16 19.26 -10.30
CA LYS A 101 0.62 18.43 -11.43
C LYS A 101 -0.56 18.00 -12.30
N SER A 102 -0.35 18.07 -13.60
CA SER A 102 -1.27 17.51 -14.60
C SER A 102 -1.16 15.99 -14.67
N VAL A 103 -2.18 15.33 -15.26
CA VAL A 103 -2.16 13.90 -15.54
C VAL A 103 -0.95 13.51 -16.39
N GLU A 104 -0.61 14.32 -17.40
CA GLU A 104 0.55 14.07 -18.27
C GLU A 104 1.88 14.15 -17.52
N GLU A 105 2.04 15.10 -16.59
CA GLU A 105 3.23 15.19 -15.73
C GLU A 105 3.35 13.99 -14.78
N ILE A 106 2.24 13.56 -14.18
CA ILE A 106 2.21 12.37 -13.31
C ILE A 106 2.54 11.12 -14.11
N GLN A 107 1.94 10.95 -15.30
CA GLN A 107 2.22 9.84 -16.21
C GLN A 107 3.70 9.78 -16.59
N ARG A 108 4.31 10.91 -16.97
CA ARG A 108 5.71 10.98 -17.36
C ARG A 108 6.65 10.65 -16.19
N TYR A 109 6.34 11.15 -15.00
CA TYR A 109 7.11 10.82 -13.80
C TYR A 109 6.93 9.35 -13.40
N ALA A 110 5.73 8.77 -13.57
CA ALA A 110 5.49 7.36 -13.33
C ALA A 110 6.30 6.45 -14.27
N GLN A 111 6.43 6.83 -15.55
CA GLN A 111 7.27 6.11 -16.52
C GLN A 111 8.75 6.12 -16.10
N LEU A 112 9.24 7.25 -15.61
CA LEU A 112 10.59 7.35 -15.05
C LEU A 112 10.77 6.39 -13.87
N VAL A 113 9.82 6.39 -12.92
CA VAL A 113 9.86 5.48 -11.76
C VAL A 113 9.77 4.01 -12.19
N MET A 114 9.00 3.66 -13.21
CA MET A 114 8.97 2.29 -13.75
C MET A 114 10.33 1.88 -14.31
N ALA A 115 11.01 2.77 -15.03
CA ALA A 115 12.36 2.51 -15.53
C ALA A 115 13.35 2.31 -14.37
N HIS A 116 13.24 3.12 -13.32
CA HIS A 116 14.04 2.99 -12.09
C HIS A 116 13.77 1.68 -11.33
N LEU A 117 12.53 1.19 -11.35
CA LEU A 117 12.17 -0.09 -10.71
C LEU A 117 12.76 -1.32 -11.43
N VAL A 118 13.23 -1.18 -12.67
CA VAL A 118 13.88 -2.26 -13.42
C VAL A 118 15.36 -1.97 -13.70
N ASP A 119 15.91 -0.93 -13.08
CA ASP A 119 17.32 -0.54 -13.25
C ASP A 119 18.23 -1.54 -12.52
N GLU A 120 19.13 -2.19 -13.25
CA GLU A 120 19.97 -3.32 -12.79
C GLU A 120 21.20 -2.89 -11.97
N THR A 121 21.23 -1.68 -11.41
CA THR A 121 22.44 -1.13 -10.78
C THR A 121 22.58 -1.49 -9.29
N ASP A 122 23.69 -2.14 -8.94
CA ASP A 122 24.11 -2.48 -7.56
C ASP A 122 24.37 -1.23 -6.72
N ASP A 123 23.62 -1.07 -5.62
CA ASP A 123 23.86 -0.19 -4.45
C ASP A 123 24.35 1.27 -4.71
N ALA A 124 24.18 1.78 -5.94
CA ALA A 124 24.56 3.13 -6.30
C ALA A 124 23.57 4.15 -5.71
N GLU A 125 24.07 5.28 -5.19
CA GLU A 125 23.21 6.36 -4.67
C GLU A 125 22.27 6.97 -5.73
N HIS A 126 22.53 6.70 -7.01
CA HIS A 126 21.80 7.22 -8.17
C HIS A 126 21.45 6.08 -9.14
N PHE A 127 20.38 6.25 -9.90
CA PHE A 127 20.03 5.38 -11.03
C PHE A 127 20.96 5.61 -12.23
N SER A 128 20.88 4.75 -13.24
CA SER A 128 21.69 4.83 -14.47
C SER A 128 21.53 6.15 -15.26
N ASP A 129 20.44 6.89 -15.05
CA ASP A 129 20.20 8.21 -15.62
C ASP A 129 20.72 9.39 -14.77
N GLY A 130 21.33 9.09 -13.62
CA GLY A 130 21.89 10.07 -12.68
C GLY A 130 20.87 10.63 -11.69
N VAL A 131 19.60 10.20 -11.71
CA VAL A 131 18.60 10.62 -10.71
C VAL A 131 18.93 9.96 -9.36
N PRO A 132 18.93 10.69 -8.24
CA PRO A 132 19.14 10.10 -6.92
C PRO A 132 18.05 9.07 -6.56
N ARG A 133 18.41 7.99 -5.86
CA ARG A 133 17.44 6.95 -5.47
C ARG A 133 16.45 7.39 -4.40
N GLU A 134 16.85 8.33 -3.55
CA GLU A 134 16.01 8.94 -2.50
C GLU A 134 15.25 7.93 -1.62
N GLY A 135 15.89 6.78 -1.33
CA GLY A 135 15.29 5.73 -0.51
C GLY A 135 14.28 4.83 -1.23
N LEU A 136 14.18 4.89 -2.57
CA LEU A 136 13.43 3.90 -3.35
C LEU A 136 14.06 2.51 -3.19
N ARG A 137 13.42 1.66 -2.39
CA ARG A 137 13.77 0.25 -2.24
C ARG A 137 13.07 -0.56 -3.32
N THR A 138 13.72 -0.72 -4.47
CA THR A 138 13.16 -1.32 -5.69
C THR A 138 12.43 -2.63 -5.44
N ASP A 139 13.09 -3.59 -4.78
CA ASP A 139 12.54 -4.93 -4.55
C ASP A 139 11.28 -4.92 -3.70
N GLU A 140 11.30 -4.14 -2.60
CA GLU A 140 10.14 -4.02 -1.73
C GLU A 140 8.98 -3.30 -2.40
N THR A 141 9.26 -2.27 -3.20
CA THR A 141 8.23 -1.57 -3.95
C THR A 141 7.62 -2.46 -5.02
N LEU A 142 8.43 -3.25 -5.74
CA LEU A 142 7.94 -4.24 -6.71
C LEU A 142 7.07 -5.30 -6.05
N LEU A 143 7.53 -5.87 -4.92
CA LEU A 143 6.76 -6.86 -4.17
C LEU A 143 5.42 -6.29 -3.72
N ARG A 144 5.43 -5.05 -3.21
CA ARG A 144 4.20 -4.37 -2.76
C ARG A 144 3.24 -4.09 -3.91
N ILE A 145 3.75 -3.65 -5.07
CA ILE A 145 2.93 -3.47 -6.29
C ILE A 145 2.31 -4.82 -6.70
N ALA A 146 3.10 -5.90 -6.71
CA ALA A 146 2.59 -7.23 -7.04
C ALA A 146 1.47 -7.68 -6.10
N ASN A 147 1.64 -7.53 -4.78
CA ASN A 147 0.61 -7.89 -3.81
C ASN A 147 -0.68 -7.06 -3.99
N ILE A 148 -0.56 -5.75 -4.23
CA ILE A 148 -1.72 -4.89 -4.52
C ILE A 148 -2.44 -5.38 -5.78
N THR A 149 -1.72 -5.65 -6.86
CA THR A 149 -2.30 -6.13 -8.13
C THR A 149 -3.00 -7.48 -7.94
N LEU A 150 -2.42 -8.42 -7.21
CA LEU A 150 -3.05 -9.71 -6.91
C LEU A 150 -4.38 -9.54 -6.16
N ILE A 151 -4.44 -8.61 -5.20
CA ILE A 151 -5.67 -8.32 -4.47
C ILE A 151 -6.73 -7.73 -5.41
N GLU A 152 -6.37 -6.75 -6.23
CA GLU A 152 -7.29 -6.13 -7.19
C GLU A 152 -7.86 -7.15 -8.19
N GLU A 153 -7.00 -8.00 -8.77
CA GLU A 153 -7.44 -9.06 -9.68
C GLU A 153 -8.36 -10.07 -9.00
N LYS A 154 -8.07 -10.42 -7.75
CA LYS A 154 -8.88 -11.35 -6.95
C LYS A 154 -10.25 -10.78 -6.68
N LEU A 155 -10.33 -9.53 -6.24
CA LEU A 155 -11.59 -8.83 -5.97
C LEU A 155 -12.41 -8.66 -7.25
N ALA A 156 -11.78 -8.27 -8.36
CA ALA A 156 -12.44 -8.15 -9.65
C ALA A 156 -13.04 -9.49 -10.12
N ALA A 157 -12.31 -10.61 -9.94
CA ALA A 157 -12.81 -11.94 -10.26
C ALA A 157 -14.03 -12.34 -9.43
N MET A 158 -14.06 -11.98 -8.14
CA MET A 158 -15.22 -12.21 -7.27
C MET A 158 -16.42 -11.36 -7.66
N GLU A 159 -16.21 -10.07 -7.97
CA GLU A 159 -17.27 -9.14 -8.37
C GLU A 159 -17.91 -9.52 -9.71
N GLN A 160 -17.12 -10.06 -10.63
CA GLN A 160 -17.59 -10.59 -11.91
C GLN A 160 -18.24 -11.99 -11.78
N GLY A 161 -18.22 -12.60 -10.60
CA GLY A 161 -18.75 -13.94 -10.37
C GLY A 161 -17.94 -15.06 -11.05
N ILE A 162 -16.70 -14.77 -11.47
CA ILE A 162 -15.79 -15.78 -12.05
C ILE A 162 -15.40 -16.79 -10.97
N ILE A 163 -15.16 -16.31 -9.75
CA ILE A 163 -14.88 -17.14 -8.58
C ILE A 163 -15.90 -16.83 -7.48
N THR A 164 -16.33 -17.86 -6.75
CA THR A 164 -17.31 -17.71 -5.66
C THR A 164 -16.69 -17.82 -4.27
N LYS A 165 -15.48 -18.36 -4.17
CA LYS A 165 -14.72 -18.45 -2.92
C LYS A 165 -13.48 -17.57 -2.99
N LEU A 166 -13.10 -17.00 -1.86
CA LEU A 166 -11.88 -16.21 -1.78
C LEU A 166 -10.64 -17.09 -1.96
N PHE A 167 -10.60 -18.31 -1.41
CA PHE A 167 -9.50 -19.23 -1.67
C PHE A 167 -10.02 -20.62 -2.07
N PRO A 168 -9.30 -21.33 -2.94
CA PRO A 168 -9.60 -22.71 -3.31
C PRO A 168 -9.44 -23.67 -2.10
N ASN A 169 -10.08 -24.84 -2.18
CA ASN A 169 -10.15 -25.77 -1.05
C ASN A 169 -8.78 -26.25 -0.56
N TYR A 170 -7.82 -26.47 -1.46
CA TYR A 170 -6.48 -26.91 -1.07
C TYR A 170 -5.79 -25.90 -0.13
N LEU A 171 -5.96 -24.59 -0.36
CA LEU A 171 -5.45 -23.56 0.54
C LEU A 171 -6.22 -23.51 1.85
N LEU A 172 -7.54 -23.72 1.83
CA LEU A 172 -8.33 -23.77 3.07
C LEU A 172 -7.93 -24.96 3.96
N GLN A 173 -7.45 -26.06 3.36
CA GLN A 173 -6.94 -27.22 4.08
C GLN A 173 -5.53 -27.01 4.61
N GLU A 174 -4.65 -26.40 3.81
CA GLU A 174 -3.27 -26.07 4.20
C GLU A 174 -3.25 -25.00 5.30
N PHE A 175 -4.07 -23.96 5.15
CA PHE A 175 -4.20 -22.85 6.08
C PHE A 175 -5.48 -22.96 6.91
N GLN A 176 -5.52 -23.94 7.81
CA GLN A 176 -6.69 -24.22 8.66
C GLN A 176 -7.13 -23.00 9.50
N SER A 177 -6.20 -22.10 9.83
CA SER A 177 -6.47 -20.84 10.53
C SER A 177 -7.40 -19.90 9.75
N LEU A 178 -7.54 -20.06 8.43
CA LEU A 178 -8.53 -19.34 7.64
C LEU A 178 -9.96 -19.69 8.05
N SER A 179 -10.20 -20.94 8.44
CA SER A 179 -11.53 -21.49 8.74
C SER A 179 -11.82 -21.65 10.24
N SER A 180 -10.84 -21.44 11.11
CA SER A 180 -10.94 -21.74 12.55
C SER A 180 -11.60 -20.63 13.39
N GLY A 181 -11.84 -19.45 12.82
CA GLY A 181 -12.39 -18.30 13.55
C GLY A 181 -13.82 -18.53 14.03
N LYS A 182 -14.17 -18.01 15.20
CA LYS A 182 -15.55 -18.12 15.73
C LYS A 182 -16.46 -17.08 15.09
N ILE A 183 -16.01 -15.84 15.10
CA ILE A 183 -16.64 -14.63 14.58
C ILE A 183 -16.04 -14.28 13.22
N TRP A 184 -14.71 -14.30 13.10
CA TRP A 184 -14.02 -13.96 11.86
C TRP A 184 -14.17 -15.08 10.83
N LYS A 185 -14.63 -14.74 9.62
CA LYS A 185 -14.96 -15.65 8.51
C LYS A 185 -14.42 -15.13 7.18
N ALA A 186 -14.54 -15.93 6.12
CA ALA A 186 -14.11 -15.56 4.76
C ALA A 186 -14.73 -14.25 4.24
N GLU A 187 -15.94 -13.89 4.68
CA GLU A 187 -16.55 -12.59 4.36
C GLU A 187 -15.78 -11.41 4.96
N HIS A 188 -15.19 -11.58 6.14
CA HIS A 188 -14.34 -10.59 6.79
C HIS A 188 -12.97 -10.51 6.12
N ASP A 189 -12.45 -11.64 5.63
CA ASP A 189 -11.24 -11.64 4.79
C ASP A 189 -11.45 -10.85 3.50
N LEU A 190 -12.60 -11.05 2.85
CA LEU A 190 -12.99 -10.28 1.68
C LEU A 190 -13.09 -8.77 2.00
N LEU A 191 -13.72 -8.41 3.11
CA LEU A 191 -13.85 -7.02 3.55
C LEU A 191 -12.49 -6.41 3.90
N LEU A 192 -11.56 -7.18 4.46
CA LEU A 192 -10.19 -6.75 4.73
C LEU A 192 -9.45 -6.45 3.41
N LEU A 193 -9.51 -7.34 2.42
CA LEU A 193 -8.91 -7.09 1.11
C LEU A 193 -9.52 -5.86 0.42
N LYS A 194 -10.84 -5.66 0.51
CA LYS A 194 -11.50 -4.43 0.04
C LYS A 194 -11.06 -3.18 0.82
N GLY A 195 -10.80 -3.33 2.12
CA GLY A 195 -10.24 -2.27 2.96
C GLY A 195 -8.86 -1.83 2.46
N ILE A 196 -8.01 -2.79 2.07
CA ILE A 196 -6.67 -2.52 1.51
C ILE A 196 -6.76 -1.70 0.23
N THR A 197 -7.63 -2.08 -0.72
CA THR A 197 -7.79 -1.33 -1.97
C THR A 197 -8.45 0.05 -1.76
N LYS A 198 -9.32 0.18 -0.74
CA LYS A 198 -10.02 1.45 -0.43
C LYS A 198 -9.12 2.46 0.28
N HIS A 199 -8.36 2.03 1.29
CA HIS A 199 -7.59 2.92 2.17
C HIS A 199 -6.09 2.94 1.89
N GLY A 200 -5.61 2.00 1.08
CA GLY A 200 -4.21 1.81 0.73
C GLY A 200 -3.52 0.77 1.62
N TYR A 201 -2.54 0.09 1.02
CA TYR A 201 -1.71 -0.92 1.66
C TYR A 201 -1.11 -0.41 2.98
N ALA A 202 -1.06 -1.25 4.02
CA ALA A 202 -0.50 -0.95 5.34
C ALA A 202 -1.12 0.27 6.07
N ARG A 203 -2.34 0.69 5.71
CA ARG A 203 -3.12 1.66 6.50
C ARG A 203 -4.01 0.97 7.53
N TRP A 204 -3.43 0.11 8.35
CA TRP A 204 -4.16 -0.80 9.23
C TRP A 204 -5.16 -0.11 10.15
N GLN A 205 -4.80 1.07 10.70
CA GLN A 205 -5.66 1.87 11.55
C GLN A 205 -6.87 2.43 10.78
N TYR A 206 -6.66 3.01 9.61
CA TYR A 206 -7.74 3.50 8.76
C TYR A 206 -8.67 2.37 8.32
N ILE A 207 -8.10 1.20 8.00
CA ILE A 207 -8.86 0.00 7.63
C ILE A 207 -9.68 -0.49 8.82
N SER A 208 -9.11 -0.53 10.03
CA SER A 208 -9.87 -0.94 11.21
C SER A 208 -10.97 0.05 11.55
N ASP A 209 -10.72 1.35 11.44
CA ASP A 209 -11.64 2.39 11.89
C ASP A 209 -12.79 2.67 10.90
N ASP A 210 -12.73 2.10 9.69
CA ASP A 210 -13.78 2.20 8.71
C ASP A 210 -15.04 1.44 9.16
N ARG A 211 -15.99 2.21 9.70
CA ARG A 211 -17.26 1.68 10.21
C ARG A 211 -18.10 0.95 9.17
N GLU A 212 -17.89 1.22 7.88
CA GLU A 212 -18.65 0.58 6.80
C GLU A 212 -18.23 -0.86 6.57
N ASN A 213 -17.01 -1.24 6.95
CA ASN A 213 -16.50 -2.60 6.76
C ASN A 213 -16.72 -3.52 7.97
N GLY A 214 -17.07 -2.98 9.14
CA GLY A 214 -17.36 -3.75 10.36
C GLY A 214 -16.18 -4.55 10.94
N LEU A 215 -14.96 -4.38 10.42
CA LEU A 215 -13.79 -5.20 10.79
C LEU A 215 -13.36 -4.97 12.24
N PHE A 216 -13.49 -3.74 12.76
CA PHE A 216 -13.16 -3.43 14.15
C PHE A 216 -13.94 -4.32 15.13
N GLU A 217 -15.27 -4.36 15.01
CA GLU A 217 -16.12 -5.11 15.92
C GLU A 217 -15.95 -6.63 15.73
N ALA A 218 -15.79 -7.09 14.49
CA ALA A 218 -15.50 -8.50 14.22
C ALA A 218 -14.18 -8.95 14.88
N ALA A 219 -13.11 -8.17 14.71
CA ALA A 219 -11.82 -8.45 15.34
C ALA A 219 -11.88 -8.36 16.87
N ARG A 220 -12.60 -7.38 17.41
CA ARG A 220 -12.81 -7.21 18.86
C ARG A 220 -13.46 -8.45 19.47
N LEU A 221 -14.54 -8.93 18.86
CA LEU A 221 -15.29 -10.10 19.32
C LEU A 221 -14.49 -11.39 19.15
N GLU A 222 -13.77 -11.56 18.04
CA GLU A 222 -12.89 -12.72 17.82
C GLU A 222 -11.81 -12.82 18.91
N GLN A 223 -11.22 -11.68 19.28
CA GLN A 223 -10.19 -11.56 20.32
C GLN A 223 -10.75 -11.55 21.76
N ASN A 224 -12.08 -11.67 21.93
CA ASN A 224 -12.76 -11.58 23.23
C ASN A 224 -12.41 -10.29 24.02
N LEU A 225 -12.29 -9.16 23.32
CA LEU A 225 -11.95 -7.87 23.90
C LEU A 225 -13.21 -7.12 24.39
N PRO A 226 -13.14 -6.43 25.54
CA PRO A 226 -14.29 -5.71 26.09
C PRO A 226 -14.69 -4.52 25.23
N SER A 227 -15.96 -4.15 25.29
CA SER A 227 -16.51 -2.94 24.67
C SER A 227 -16.22 -1.70 25.50
N VAL A 228 -16.37 -0.53 24.87
CA VAL A 228 -16.27 0.79 25.55
C VAL A 228 -17.21 0.86 26.77
N ASN A 229 -18.43 0.34 26.64
CA ASN A 229 -19.42 0.36 27.72
C ASN A 229 -19.00 -0.53 28.91
N GLU A 230 -18.40 -1.69 28.64
CA GLU A 230 -17.90 -2.61 29.68
C GLU A 230 -16.68 -2.03 30.42
N LEU A 231 -15.82 -1.28 29.72
CA LEU A 231 -14.69 -0.57 30.31
C LEU A 231 -15.15 0.51 31.29
N ILE A 232 -16.20 1.24 30.94
CA ILE A 232 -16.78 2.28 31.81
C ILE A 232 -17.51 1.64 33.01
N GLY A 233 -18.30 0.59 32.77
CA GLY A 233 -19.07 -0.08 33.83
C GLY A 233 -18.22 -0.85 34.85
N SER A 234 -17.12 -1.47 34.42
CA SER A 234 -16.19 -2.18 35.32
C SER A 234 -15.42 -1.23 36.25
N GLN A 235 -15.16 0.00 35.84
CA GLN A 235 -14.50 1.00 36.67
C GLN A 235 -15.47 1.66 37.66
N ALA A 236 -16.75 1.88 37.31
CA ALA A 236 -17.75 2.42 38.23
C ALA A 236 -18.00 1.52 39.47
N ASN A 237 -17.95 0.19 39.30
CA ASN A 237 -18.12 -0.75 40.40
C ASN A 237 -16.93 -0.78 41.38
N ASN A 238 -15.72 -0.38 40.96
CA ASN A 238 -14.56 -0.30 41.85
C ASN A 238 -14.54 0.97 42.71
N VAL A 239 -15.24 2.03 42.30
CA VAL A 239 -15.31 3.31 43.05
C VAL A 239 -16.34 3.27 44.18
N ALA A 240 -17.36 2.42 44.09
CA ALA A 240 -18.40 2.30 45.14
C ALA A 240 -17.89 1.77 46.49
N ASN A 241 -16.62 1.34 46.60
CA ASN A 241 -16.03 0.79 47.82
C ASN A 241 -14.95 1.69 48.47
N GLY A 242 -14.79 2.94 48.01
CA GLY A 242 -13.78 3.86 48.53
C GLY A 242 -14.27 5.30 48.60
N ASN A 243 -14.59 5.77 49.80
CA ASN A 243 -14.86 7.16 50.12
C ASN A 243 -13.61 8.01 49.78
N LEU A 244 -13.68 8.98 48.86
CA LEU A 244 -12.77 10.14 48.73
C LEU A 244 -13.26 11.11 47.62
N GLU A 245 -13.60 12.34 48.01
CA GLU A 245 -14.01 13.45 47.15
C GLU A 245 -12.83 14.02 46.32
N GLY A 246 -13.11 14.45 45.07
CA GLY A 246 -12.52 15.68 44.51
C GLY A 246 -11.38 15.60 43.48
N THR A 247 -10.86 14.42 43.08
CA THR A 247 -9.78 14.37 42.05
C THR A 247 -9.89 13.18 41.07
N GLN A 248 -10.93 12.36 41.18
CA GLN A 248 -10.99 11.04 40.54
C GLN A 248 -11.53 11.05 39.11
N GLU A 249 -12.38 12.01 38.72
CA GLU A 249 -12.98 12.04 37.37
C GLU A 249 -11.92 12.16 36.25
N GLY A 250 -10.85 12.91 36.48
CA GLY A 250 -9.74 13.04 35.52
C GLY A 250 -8.90 11.76 35.37
N GLN A 251 -8.76 10.96 36.44
CA GLN A 251 -7.99 9.72 36.45
C GLN A 251 -8.75 8.54 35.82
N VAL A 252 -10.07 8.46 36.04
CA VAL A 252 -10.96 7.44 35.44
C VAL A 252 -11.05 7.63 33.92
N ASN A 253 -11.14 8.88 33.46
CA ASN A 253 -11.14 9.19 32.02
C ASN A 253 -9.79 8.90 31.34
N ALA A 254 -8.67 9.14 32.02
CA ALA A 254 -7.34 8.81 31.48
C ALA A 254 -7.10 7.29 31.39
N THR A 255 -7.56 6.53 32.38
CA THR A 255 -7.39 5.07 32.43
C THR A 255 -8.25 4.36 31.39
N SER A 256 -9.52 4.76 31.25
CA SER A 256 -10.42 4.24 30.21
C SER A 256 -9.92 4.58 28.80
N LEU A 257 -9.38 5.78 28.58
CA LEU A 257 -8.76 6.15 27.31
C LEU A 257 -7.52 5.30 26.99
N ALA A 258 -6.67 5.02 27.98
CA ALA A 258 -5.51 4.14 27.80
C ALA A 258 -5.93 2.71 27.43
N GLN A 259 -6.93 2.16 28.13
CA GLN A 259 -7.46 0.83 27.83
C GLN A 259 -8.08 0.76 26.42
N TYR A 260 -8.77 1.81 25.99
CA TYR A 260 -9.30 1.90 24.62
C TYR A 260 -8.17 1.89 23.57
N LYS A 261 -7.11 2.67 23.79
CA LYS A 261 -5.93 2.67 22.90
C LYS A 261 -5.27 1.29 22.83
N ASP A 262 -5.21 0.55 23.94
CA ASP A 262 -4.66 -0.80 23.94
C ASP A 262 -5.54 -1.79 23.16
N ILE A 263 -6.86 -1.66 23.24
CA ILE A 263 -7.80 -2.46 22.45
C ILE A 263 -7.65 -2.15 20.96
N GLN A 264 -7.57 -0.86 20.61
CA GLN A 264 -7.34 -0.41 19.24
C GLN A 264 -6.06 -1.00 18.66
N LYS A 265 -4.94 -0.94 19.41
CA LYS A 265 -3.67 -1.58 19.02
C LYS A 265 -3.81 -3.08 18.79
N LYS A 266 -4.51 -3.80 19.66
CA LYS A 266 -4.74 -5.26 19.51
C LYS A 266 -5.57 -5.60 18.27
N ILE A 267 -6.55 -4.75 17.94
CA ILE A 267 -7.39 -4.92 16.75
C ILE A 267 -6.58 -4.66 15.47
N VAL A 268 -5.82 -3.57 15.44
CA VAL A 268 -4.90 -3.25 14.34
C VAL A 268 -3.91 -4.40 14.12
N GLU A 269 -3.32 -4.91 15.20
CA GLU A 269 -2.37 -6.02 15.13
C GLU A 269 -3.03 -7.31 14.62
N PHE A 270 -4.27 -7.58 15.04
CA PHE A 270 -5.05 -8.71 14.52
C PHE A 270 -5.28 -8.59 13.01
N ILE A 271 -5.73 -7.43 12.55
CA ILE A 271 -5.98 -7.15 11.13
C ILE A 271 -4.70 -7.30 10.33
N ARG A 272 -3.59 -6.74 10.83
CA ARG A 272 -2.26 -6.86 10.21
C ARG A 272 -1.84 -8.32 10.09
N LYS A 273 -1.92 -9.11 11.16
CA LYS A 273 -1.58 -10.54 11.13
C LYS A 273 -2.49 -11.32 10.18
N ARG A 274 -3.78 -11.01 10.16
CA ARG A 274 -4.73 -11.64 9.25
C ARG A 274 -4.40 -11.33 7.80
N PHE A 275 -4.05 -10.08 7.48
CA PHE A 275 -3.60 -9.71 6.13
C PHE A 275 -2.38 -10.52 5.67
N HIS A 276 -1.34 -10.65 6.48
CA HIS A 276 -0.14 -11.43 6.10
C HIS A 276 -0.46 -12.91 5.84
N LEU A 277 -1.45 -13.47 6.54
CA LEU A 277 -1.95 -14.81 6.23
C LEU A 277 -2.61 -14.86 4.83
N LEU A 278 -3.45 -13.87 4.51
CA LEU A 278 -4.11 -13.78 3.20
C LEU A 278 -3.11 -13.55 2.07
N GLU A 279 -2.10 -12.71 2.31
CA GLU A 279 -1.01 -12.42 1.37
C GLU A 279 -0.24 -13.71 1.02
N ARG A 280 0.12 -14.52 2.02
CA ARG A 280 0.74 -15.83 1.78
C ARG A 280 -0.13 -16.74 0.92
N CYS A 281 -1.44 -16.74 1.16
CA CYS A 281 -2.39 -17.54 0.37
C CYS A 281 -2.49 -17.05 -1.08
N LEU A 282 -2.59 -15.73 -1.29
CA LEU A 282 -2.61 -15.12 -2.62
C LEU A 282 -1.34 -15.43 -3.42
N ASN A 283 -0.18 -15.32 -2.77
CA ASN A 283 1.11 -15.60 -3.39
C ASN A 283 1.27 -17.09 -3.74
N LEU A 284 0.84 -17.99 -2.85
CA LEU A 284 0.88 -19.42 -3.12
C LEU A 284 -0.08 -19.82 -4.25
N GLU A 285 -1.29 -19.25 -4.26
CA GLU A 285 -2.25 -19.46 -5.35
C GLU A 285 -1.68 -18.99 -6.69
N TYR A 286 -1.10 -17.78 -6.73
CA TYR A 286 -0.45 -17.26 -7.92
C TYR A 286 0.69 -18.16 -8.39
N ALA A 287 1.53 -18.63 -7.47
CA ALA A 287 2.63 -19.54 -7.81
C ALA A 287 2.10 -20.84 -8.42
N VAL A 288 1.11 -21.49 -7.81
CA VAL A 288 0.48 -22.72 -8.31
C VAL A 288 -0.07 -22.53 -9.72
N ILE A 289 -0.79 -21.43 -9.98
CA ILE A 289 -1.33 -21.10 -11.29
C ILE A 289 -0.20 -20.88 -12.30
N LYS A 290 0.82 -20.10 -11.94
CA LYS A 290 1.90 -19.72 -12.85
C LYS A 290 2.80 -20.89 -13.24
N THR A 291 3.05 -21.82 -12.32
CA THR A 291 3.87 -23.01 -12.57
C THR A 291 3.06 -24.21 -13.05
N ASN A 292 1.74 -24.09 -13.19
CA ASN A 292 0.82 -25.20 -13.48
C ASN A 292 1.05 -26.39 -12.51
N THR A 293 1.25 -26.10 -11.22
CA THR A 293 1.49 -27.13 -10.22
C THR A 293 0.22 -27.99 -10.06
N PRO A 294 0.32 -29.32 -10.14
CA PRO A 294 -0.83 -30.20 -9.97
C PRO A 294 -1.46 -30.06 -8.58
N VAL A 295 -2.78 -29.87 -8.53
CA VAL A 295 -3.57 -29.87 -7.29
C VAL A 295 -4.38 -31.18 -7.26
N PRO A 296 -4.49 -31.87 -6.12
CA PRO A 296 -5.32 -33.07 -5.99
C PRO A 296 -6.77 -32.83 -6.45
N ASP A 297 -7.33 -33.75 -7.24
CA ASP A 297 -8.66 -33.59 -7.87
C ASP A 297 -9.80 -33.38 -6.86
N ASP A 298 -9.67 -33.92 -5.65
CA ASP A 298 -10.62 -33.75 -4.55
C ASP A 298 -10.55 -32.36 -3.88
N LEU A 299 -9.46 -31.62 -4.12
CA LEU A 299 -9.19 -30.30 -3.57
C LEU A 299 -9.21 -29.20 -4.64
N ALA A 300 -9.21 -29.56 -5.92
CA ALA A 300 -9.38 -28.65 -7.04
C ALA A 300 -10.79 -28.05 -7.01
N ASP A 301 -10.91 -26.72 -7.07
CA ASP A 301 -12.22 -26.08 -7.16
C ASP A 301 -12.69 -26.14 -8.63
N PRO A 302 -13.84 -26.77 -8.95
CA PRO A 302 -14.34 -26.89 -10.32
C PRO A 302 -14.66 -25.53 -10.97
N SER A 303 -14.65 -24.45 -10.19
CA SER A 303 -14.89 -23.08 -10.64
C SER A 303 -13.64 -22.28 -11.02
N VAL A 304 -12.44 -22.85 -11.02
CA VAL A 304 -11.24 -22.17 -11.56
C VAL A 304 -11.18 -22.40 -13.07
N PRO A 305 -11.67 -21.48 -13.93
CA PRO A 305 -11.39 -21.60 -15.35
C PRO A 305 -9.88 -21.52 -15.54
N ALA A 306 -9.34 -22.33 -16.46
CA ALA A 306 -8.03 -22.09 -17.02
C ALA A 306 -8.04 -20.69 -17.63
N ARG A 307 -7.60 -19.68 -16.87
CA ARG A 307 -7.47 -18.31 -17.40
C ARG A 307 -6.43 -18.37 -18.52
N PRO A 308 -6.62 -17.63 -19.61
CA PRO A 308 -5.55 -17.40 -20.55
C PRO A 308 -4.37 -16.83 -19.76
N VAL A 309 -3.22 -17.50 -19.86
CA VAL A 309 -1.95 -16.93 -19.42
C VAL A 309 -1.91 -15.49 -19.94
N PRO A 310 -1.64 -14.47 -19.12
CA PRO A 310 -1.38 -13.14 -19.65
C PRO A 310 -0.28 -13.30 -20.70
N GLN A 311 -0.62 -13.13 -21.97
CA GLN A 311 0.38 -13.03 -23.02
C GLN A 311 1.09 -11.70 -22.78
N PHE A 312 2.08 -11.73 -21.90
CA PHE A 312 3.17 -10.78 -22.02
C PHE A 312 3.84 -11.15 -23.33
N SER A 313 3.68 -10.31 -24.35
CA SER A 313 4.52 -10.38 -25.53
C SER A 313 5.95 -10.41 -25.02
N ASP A 314 6.70 -11.45 -25.38
CA ASP A 314 8.12 -11.53 -25.07
C ASP A 314 8.74 -10.20 -25.51
N VAL A 315 9.48 -9.54 -24.61
CA VAL A 315 10.12 -8.25 -24.92
C VAL A 315 11.05 -8.41 -26.14
N SER A 316 11.52 -9.64 -26.36
CA SER A 316 12.26 -10.07 -27.55
C SER A 316 11.42 -10.09 -28.84
N GLU A 317 10.11 -10.31 -28.77
CA GLU A 317 9.18 -10.24 -29.91
C GLU A 317 8.82 -8.79 -30.25
N LEU A 318 8.59 -7.93 -29.25
CA LEU A 318 8.35 -6.49 -29.48
C LEU A 318 9.56 -5.79 -30.11
N SER A 319 10.77 -6.29 -29.84
CA SER A 319 12.01 -5.79 -30.45
C SER A 319 12.15 -6.13 -31.94
N ARG A 320 11.41 -7.14 -32.44
CA ARG A 320 11.43 -7.56 -33.86
C ARG A 320 10.47 -6.76 -34.74
N GLU A 321 9.53 -6.04 -34.14
CA GLU A 321 8.55 -5.21 -34.86
C GLU A 321 9.00 -3.75 -35.06
N LEU A 322 10.18 -3.37 -34.56
CA LEU A 322 10.72 -2.03 -34.78
C LEU A 322 11.21 -1.86 -36.24
N PRO A 323 10.82 -0.79 -36.94
CA PRO A 323 11.28 -0.53 -38.29
C PRO A 323 12.80 -0.29 -38.30
N ASN A 324 13.48 -0.90 -39.26
CA ASN A 324 14.92 -0.76 -39.45
C ASN A 324 15.23 0.70 -39.85
N LEU A 325 15.87 1.46 -38.97
CA LEU A 325 16.21 2.85 -39.25
C LEU A 325 17.44 2.90 -40.14
N GLU A 326 17.30 3.44 -41.36
CA GLU A 326 18.45 3.68 -42.22
C GLU A 326 19.32 4.82 -41.65
N PRO A 327 20.66 4.67 -41.70
CA PRO A 327 21.57 5.69 -41.22
C PRO A 327 21.46 6.95 -42.09
N ILE A 328 21.28 8.09 -41.44
CA ILE A 328 21.29 9.41 -42.10
C ILE A 328 22.70 9.62 -42.68
N CYS A 329 22.82 9.58 -44.01
CA CYS A 329 24.06 9.95 -44.69
C CYS A 329 24.45 11.39 -44.35
N LYS A 330 25.73 11.58 -44.01
CA LYS A 330 26.34 12.85 -43.59
C LYS A 330 26.33 13.91 -44.68
#